data_AF-G7VBK8-F1
#
_entry.id   AF-G7VBK8-F1
#
_cell.length_a   1.000
_cell.length_b   1.000
_cell.length_c   1.000
_cell.angle_alpha   90.00
_cell.angle_beta   90.00
_cell.angle_gamma   90.00
#
_symmetry.space_group_name_H-M   'P 1'
#
loop_
_entity.id
_entity.type
_entity.pdbx_description
1 polymer ?
#
loop_
_entity_poly.entity_id
_entity_poly.type
_entity_poly.pdbx_seq_one_letter_code
_entity_poly.pdbx_strand_id
1 'polypeptide(L)'
;MERLHLYIQHCVDERCVRDELAALVRGRREVEVLAHGITVRADVAAGSEAYEVKLDAEPHDGVGQALVLKAAGLRPHLVHVLRERADLFEKYVQLLKALRLDICIHVVAVDGRYASLCPP
;
A
#
# COMPACT_ATOMS: atom_id res chain seq x y z
N MET A 1 -8.24 -3.19 5.62
CA MET A 1 -6.86 -2.73 5.86
C MET A 1 -6.48 -2.66 7.32
N GLU A 2 -7.31 -2.11 8.21
CA GLU A 2 -7.00 -1.97 9.66
C GLU A 2 -6.50 -3.25 10.35
N ARG A 3 -7.02 -4.42 9.98
CA ARG A 3 -6.58 -5.72 10.53
C ARG A 3 -5.26 -6.25 9.98
N LEU A 4 -4.68 -5.61 8.96
CA LEU A 4 -3.48 -6.12 8.29
C LEU A 4 -2.31 -6.25 9.27
N HIS A 5 -2.21 -5.37 10.28
CA HIS A 5 -1.18 -5.41 11.32
C HIS A 5 -1.08 -6.78 12.02
N LEU A 6 -2.21 -7.47 12.24
CA LEU A 6 -2.27 -8.78 12.92
C LEU A 6 -1.55 -9.87 12.11
N TYR A 7 -1.53 -9.73 10.80
CA TYR A 7 -0.97 -10.70 9.86
C TYR A 7 0.49 -10.38 9.55
N ILE A 8 0.83 -9.10 9.40
CA ILE A 8 2.16 -8.66 8.91
C ILE A 8 3.23 -8.57 10.00
N GLN A 9 2.87 -8.65 11.29
CA GLN A 9 3.85 -8.63 12.40
C GLN A 9 4.92 -9.74 12.29
N HIS A 10 4.61 -10.84 11.58
CA HIS A 10 5.52 -11.95 11.33
C HIS A 10 6.22 -11.87 9.97
N CYS A 11 5.83 -10.92 9.12
CA CYS A 11 6.42 -10.77 7.79
C CYS A 11 7.80 -10.13 7.89
N VAL A 12 8.74 -10.74 7.17
CA VAL A 12 10.13 -10.28 7.07
C VAL A 12 10.46 -9.66 5.70
N ASP A 13 9.55 -9.78 4.74
CA ASP A 13 9.70 -9.27 3.38
C ASP A 13 8.35 -8.81 2.79
N GLU A 14 8.40 -8.07 1.68
CA GLU A 14 7.22 -7.53 0.98
C GLU A 14 6.32 -8.63 0.40
N ARG A 15 6.91 -9.79 0.03
CA ARG A 15 6.15 -10.91 -0.53
C ARG A 15 5.17 -11.46 0.51
N CYS A 16 5.60 -11.65 1.75
CA CYS A 16 4.73 -12.06 2.84
C CYS A 16 3.58 -11.06 3.05
N VAL A 17 3.89 -9.76 3.12
CA VAL A 17 2.87 -8.72 3.30
C VAL A 17 1.84 -8.73 2.16
N ARG A 18 2.31 -8.89 0.92
CA ARG A 18 1.47 -9.00 -0.26
C ARG A 18 0.56 -10.23 -0.22
N ASP A 19 1.08 -11.36 0.24
CA ASP A 19 0.32 -12.61 0.37
C ASP A 19 -0.80 -12.47 1.41
N GLU A 20 -0.48 -11.90 2.58
CA GLU A 20 -1.46 -11.60 3.64
C GLU A 20 -2.50 -10.58 3.19
N LEU A 21 -2.06 -9.53 2.48
CA LEU A 21 -2.97 -8.52 1.93
C LEU A 21 -3.93 -9.14 0.91
N ALA A 22 -3.44 -9.94 -0.03
CA ALA A 22 -4.26 -10.61 -1.03
C ALA A 22 -5.33 -11.50 -0.38
N ALA A 23 -4.97 -12.23 0.68
CA ALA A 23 -5.95 -13.00 1.45
C ALA A 23 -6.99 -12.09 2.13
N LEU A 24 -6.55 -11.00 2.77
CA LEU A 24 -7.42 -10.07 3.49
C LEU A 24 -8.45 -9.40 2.57
N VAL A 25 -8.05 -8.96 1.38
CA VAL A 25 -8.94 -8.28 0.42
C VAL A 25 -9.59 -9.22 -0.58
N ARG A 26 -9.35 -10.54 -0.46
CA ARG A 26 -9.80 -11.57 -1.42
C ARG A 26 -9.36 -11.26 -2.85
N GLY A 27 -8.16 -10.72 -2.98
CA GLY A 27 -7.57 -10.27 -4.24
C GLY A 27 -6.67 -11.31 -4.90
N ARG A 28 -6.09 -10.93 -6.03
CA ARG A 28 -5.06 -11.67 -6.76
C ARG A 28 -3.72 -10.97 -6.64
N ARG A 29 -2.63 -11.72 -6.61
CA ARG A 29 -1.26 -11.20 -6.51
C ARG A 29 -0.66 -10.95 -7.88
N GLU A 30 0.28 -10.01 -7.97
CA GLU A 30 1.15 -9.78 -9.13
C GLU A 30 0.35 -9.68 -10.44
N VAL A 31 -0.68 -8.84 -10.44
CA VAL A 31 -1.60 -8.72 -11.56
C VAL A 31 -1.04 -7.74 -12.58
N GLU A 32 -0.89 -8.20 -13.82
CA GLU A 32 -0.52 -7.32 -14.93
C GLU A 32 -1.69 -6.39 -15.30
N VAL A 33 -1.35 -5.13 -15.51
CA VAL A 33 -2.28 -4.05 -15.84
C VAL A 33 -1.71 -3.29 -17.04
N LEU A 34 -2.54 -3.06 -18.06
CA LEU A 34 -2.14 -2.28 -19.21
C LEU A 34 -2.49 -0.80 -18.99
N ALA A 35 -1.46 0.05 -18.92
CA ALA A 35 -1.59 1.49 -18.78
C ALA A 35 -1.01 2.17 -20.02
N HIS A 36 -1.84 2.76 -20.88
CA HIS A 36 -1.40 3.45 -22.10
C HIS A 36 -0.43 2.63 -22.99
N GLY A 37 -0.66 1.32 -23.13
CA GLY A 37 0.21 0.43 -23.93
C GLY A 37 1.47 -0.07 -23.20
N ILE A 38 1.69 0.34 -21.96
CA ILE A 38 2.76 -0.15 -21.09
C ILE A 38 2.16 -1.15 -20.09
N THR A 39 2.73 -2.34 -20.01
CA THR A 39 2.37 -3.31 -18.97
C THR A 39 3.06 -2.94 -17.67
N VAL A 40 2.25 -2.70 -16.64
CA VAL A 40 2.71 -2.54 -15.26
C VAL A 40 2.13 -3.65 -14.40
N ARG A 41 2.64 -3.81 -13.19
CA ARG A 41 2.21 -4.86 -12.28
C ARG A 41 1.69 -4.24 -11.00
N ALA A 42 0.47 -4.60 -10.63
CA ALA A 42 -0.06 -4.35 -9.29
C ALA A 42 0.37 -5.47 -8.34
N ASP A 43 0.83 -5.14 -7.14
CA ASP A 43 1.18 -6.17 -6.14
C ASP A 43 -0.04 -7.02 -5.75
N VAL A 44 -1.18 -6.37 -5.50
CA VAL A 44 -2.48 -7.04 -5.31
C VAL A 44 -3.57 -6.30 -6.07
N ALA A 45 -4.51 -7.02 -6.69
CA ALA A 45 -5.72 -6.43 -7.26
C ALA A 45 -6.99 -7.10 -6.75
N ALA A 46 -8.00 -6.31 -6.42
CA ALA A 46 -9.32 -6.76 -5.96
C ALA A 46 -10.42 -5.92 -6.61
N GLY A 47 -11.11 -6.47 -7.60
CA GLY A 47 -12.10 -5.70 -8.39
C GLY A 47 -11.43 -4.53 -9.12
N SER A 48 -11.88 -3.31 -8.84
CA SER A 48 -11.29 -2.07 -9.41
C SER A 48 -10.15 -1.48 -8.57
N GLU A 49 -9.78 -2.11 -7.46
CA GLU A 49 -8.74 -1.65 -6.56
C GLU A 49 -7.42 -2.33 -6.88
N ALA A 50 -6.33 -1.57 -6.81
CA ALA A 50 -4.97 -2.05 -6.96
C ALA A 50 -4.13 -1.59 -5.78
N TYR A 51 -3.36 -2.48 -5.20
CA TYR A 51 -2.58 -2.24 -4.01
C TYR A 51 -1.10 -2.41 -4.31
N GLU A 52 -0.30 -1.45 -3.85
CA GLU A 52 1.16 -1.50 -3.88
C GLU A 52 1.67 -1.61 -2.46
N VAL A 53 2.55 -2.57 -2.20
CA VAL A 53 3.05 -2.85 -0.86
C VAL A 53 4.49 -2.39 -0.73
N LYS A 54 4.81 -1.70 0.37
CA LYS A 54 6.19 -1.33 0.71
C LYS A 54 6.46 -1.68 2.17
N LEU A 55 7.43 -2.55 2.40
CA LEU A 55 7.89 -2.91 3.75
C LEU A 55 9.02 -1.98 4.16
N ASP A 56 8.97 -1.47 5.39
CA ASP A 56 9.86 -0.42 5.88
C ASP A 56 9.93 0.76 4.92
N ALA A 57 8.75 1.19 4.47
CA ALA A 57 8.57 2.17 3.41
C ALA A 57 9.16 3.55 3.76
N GLU A 58 9.83 4.18 2.80
CA GLU A 58 10.03 5.62 2.79
C GLU A 58 8.78 6.36 2.30
N PRO A 59 8.54 7.62 2.70
CA PRO A 59 7.33 8.36 2.32
C PRO A 59 7.08 8.47 0.81
N HIS A 60 8.12 8.33 -0.02
CA HIS A 60 8.04 8.44 -1.48
C HIS A 60 7.89 7.07 -2.19
N ASP A 61 8.03 5.96 -1.46
CA ASP A 61 8.04 4.64 -2.07
C ASP A 61 6.68 4.26 -2.64
N GLY A 62 6.66 3.70 -3.85
CA GLY A 62 5.44 3.22 -4.50
C GLY A 62 4.50 4.32 -5.01
N VAL A 63 4.77 5.60 -4.75
CA VAL A 63 3.93 6.73 -5.22
C VAL A 63 3.85 6.74 -6.75
N GLY A 64 4.98 6.55 -7.44
CA GLY A 64 5.02 6.48 -8.91
C GLY A 64 4.17 5.33 -9.46
N GLN A 65 4.30 4.14 -8.89
CA GLN A 65 3.52 2.95 -9.26
C GLN A 65 2.03 3.19 -9.05
N ALA A 66 1.63 3.75 -7.90
CA ALA A 66 0.24 4.09 -7.61
C ALA A 66 -0.35 5.08 -8.62
N LEU A 67 0.42 6.09 -9.05
CA LEU A 67 -0.01 7.04 -10.08
C LEU A 67 -0.20 6.37 -11.44
N VAL A 68 0.68 5.44 -11.82
CA VAL A 68 0.53 4.71 -13.09
C VAL A 68 -0.69 3.78 -13.06
N LEU A 69 -0.94 3.10 -11.93
CA LEU A 69 -2.16 2.30 -11.74
C LEU A 69 -3.43 3.16 -11.81
N LYS A 70 -3.39 4.38 -11.27
CA LYS A 70 -4.49 5.35 -11.43
C LYS A 70 -4.73 5.71 -12.89
N ALA A 71 -3.67 5.98 -13.65
CA ALA A 71 -3.76 6.26 -15.07
C ALA A 71 -4.32 5.06 -15.88
N ALA A 72 -4.16 3.85 -15.37
CA ALA A 72 -4.78 2.64 -15.92
C ALA A 72 -6.28 2.48 -15.58
N GLY A 73 -6.87 3.44 -14.85
CA GLY A 73 -8.28 3.42 -14.46
C GLY A 73 -8.59 2.61 -13.20
N LEU A 74 -7.56 2.20 -12.44
CA LEU A 74 -7.73 1.53 -11.15
C LEU A 74 -7.77 2.54 -10.00
N ARG A 75 -8.32 2.12 -8.86
CA ARG A 75 -8.23 2.86 -7.59
C ARG A 75 -6.97 2.38 -6.85
N PRO A 76 -5.88 3.18 -6.82
CA PRO A 76 -4.65 2.75 -6.18
C PRO A 76 -4.71 2.92 -4.66
N HIS A 77 -4.16 1.93 -3.97
CA HIS A 77 -3.94 1.90 -2.54
C HIS A 77 -2.46 1.63 -2.27
N LEU A 78 -1.76 2.59 -1.70
CA LEU A 78 -0.38 2.41 -1.28
C LEU A 78 -0.37 1.92 0.16
N VAL A 79 0.21 0.74 0.40
CA VAL A 79 0.28 0.11 1.72
C VAL A 79 1.72 0.21 2.22
N HIS A 80 1.95 1.20 3.08
CA HIS A 80 3.23 1.44 3.74
C HIS A 80 3.25 0.72 5.08
N VAL A 81 4.13 -0.26 5.22
CA VAL A 81 4.35 -0.99 6.46
C VAL A 81 5.60 -0.46 7.14
N LEU A 82 5.50 -0.07 8.41
CA LEU A 82 6.60 0.41 9.25
C LEU A 82 6.95 -0.67 10.27
N ARG A 83 8.01 -1.44 10.00
CA ARG A 83 8.47 -2.51 10.89
C ARG A 83 9.62 -2.04 11.76
N GLU A 84 10.72 -1.60 11.16
CA GLU A 84 11.89 -1.07 11.84
C GLU A 84 11.70 0.38 12.32
N ARG A 85 10.75 1.09 11.71
CA ARG A 85 10.49 2.53 11.95
C ARG A 85 9.13 2.80 12.58
N ALA A 86 8.60 1.83 13.33
CA ALA A 86 7.31 1.97 13.98
C ALA A 86 7.26 3.23 14.87
N ASP A 87 8.35 3.58 15.55
CA ASP A 87 8.48 4.77 16.38
C ASP A 87 8.16 6.09 15.65
N LEU A 88 8.36 6.15 14.34
CA LEU A 88 8.11 7.34 13.51
C LEU A 88 6.68 7.48 13.00
N PHE A 89 5.80 6.50 13.27
CA PHE A 89 4.45 6.42 12.68
C PHE A 89 3.68 7.75 12.66
N GLU A 90 3.61 8.47 13.79
CA GLU A 90 2.86 9.74 13.86
C GLU A 90 3.45 10.81 12.93
N LYS A 91 4.78 10.99 12.94
CA LYS A 91 5.46 11.94 12.07
C LYS A 91 5.30 11.56 10.60
N TYR A 92 5.36 10.27 10.30
CA TYR A 92 5.17 9.70 8.98
C TYR A 92 3.77 10.00 8.42
N VAL A 93 2.73 9.72 9.22
CA VAL A 93 1.33 9.99 8.86
C VAL A 93 1.09 11.49 8.65
N GLN A 94 1.64 12.35 9.51
CA GLN A 94 1.51 13.81 9.35
C GLN A 94 2.19 14.32 8.08
N LEU A 95 3.38 13.80 7.75
CA LEU A 95 4.07 14.14 6.50
C LEU A 95 3.22 13.75 5.28
N LEU A 96 2.76 12.50 5.21
CA LEU A 96 1.93 12.03 4.10
C LEU A 96 0.64 12.84 3.97
N LYS A 97 0.01 13.20 5.08
CA LYS A 97 -1.18 14.05 5.09
C LYS A 97 -0.89 15.45 4.52
N ALA A 98 0.28 16.01 4.82
CA ALA A 98 0.71 17.31 4.30
C ALA A 98 0.97 17.29 2.79
N LEU A 99 1.37 16.15 2.22
CA LEU A 99 1.59 16.00 0.77
C LEU A 99 0.30 16.07 -0.06
N ARG A 100 -0.87 15.81 0.54
CA ARG A 100 -2.19 15.85 -0.12
C ARG A 100 -2.23 15.04 -1.42
N LEU A 101 -1.64 13.85 -1.40
CA LEU A 101 -1.60 12.97 -2.56
C LEU A 101 -3.02 12.50 -2.92
N ASP A 102 -3.33 12.51 -4.21
CA ASP A 102 -4.62 12.08 -4.76
C ASP A 102 -4.66 10.54 -4.96
N ILE A 103 -4.24 9.80 -3.95
CA ILE A 103 -4.25 8.32 -3.87
C ILE A 103 -4.54 7.90 -2.43
N CYS A 104 -5.14 6.72 -2.24
CA CYS A 104 -5.28 6.17 -0.89
C CYS A 104 -3.93 5.66 -0.39
N ILE A 105 -3.55 6.04 0.83
CA ILE A 105 -2.36 5.55 1.52
C ILE A 105 -2.76 4.96 2.87
N HIS A 106 -2.39 3.71 3.09
CA HIS A 106 -2.57 2.99 4.34
C HIS A 106 -1.20 2.85 5.01
N VAL A 107 -1.06 3.42 6.20
CA VAL A 107 0.16 3.28 7.01
C VAL A 107 -0.13 2.28 8.11
N VAL A 108 0.69 1.25 8.21
CA VAL A 108 0.55 0.17 9.20
C VAL A 108 1.86 0.01 9.95
N ALA A 109 1.87 0.23 11.27
CA ALA A 109 3.03 -0.13 12.09
C ALA A 109 2.86 -1.55 12.63
N VAL A 110 3.99 -2.26 12.80
CA VAL A 110 3.98 -3.64 13.32
C VAL A 110 3.50 -3.75 14.78
N ASP A 111 3.44 -2.64 15.52
CA ASP A 111 2.91 -2.58 16.88
C ASP A 111 1.38 -2.39 16.94
N GLY A 112 0.71 -2.42 15.79
CA GLY A 112 -0.75 -2.41 15.69
C GLY A 112 -1.36 -1.05 15.33
N ARG A 113 -0.57 0.01 15.23
CA ARG A 113 -1.09 1.32 14.78
C ARG A 113 -1.43 1.32 13.30
N TYR A 114 -2.50 2.02 12.95
CA TYR A 114 -3.04 2.08 11.60
C TYR A 114 -3.58 3.48 11.29
N ALA A 115 -3.29 3.97 10.08
CA ALA A 115 -3.86 5.19 9.54
C ALA A 115 -4.25 4.99 8.08
N SER A 116 -5.37 5.60 7.68
CA SER A 116 -5.85 5.64 6.30
C SER A 116 -5.94 7.08 5.84
N LEU A 117 -5.22 7.41 4.78
CA LEU A 117 -5.19 8.73 4.16
C LEU A 117 -5.72 8.57 2.73
N CYS A 118 -7.01 8.75 2.55
CA CYS A 118 -7.64 8.74 1.24
C CYS A 118 -8.12 10.15 0.88
N PRO A 119 -8.10 10.53 -0.42
CA PRO A 119 -8.81 11.69 -0.90
C PRO A 119 -10.31 11.58 -0.55
N PRO A 120 -10.98 12.72 -0.30
CA PRO A 120 -12.42 12.74 -0.02
C PRO A 120 -13.28 12.27 -1.19
#